data_AF-A0A523PSI4-F1
#
_entry.id   AF-A0A523PSI4-F1
#
_cell.length_a   1.000
_cell.length_b   1.000
_cell.length_c   1.000
_cell.angle_alpha   90.00
_cell.angle_beta   90.00
_cell.angle_gamma   90.00
#
_symmetry.space_group_name_H-M   'P 1'
#
loop_
_entity.id
_entity.type
_entity.pdbx_description
1 polymer ?
#
loop_
_entity_poly.entity_id
_entity_poly.type
_entity_poly.pdbx_seq_one_letter_code
_entity_poly.pdbx_strand_id
1 'polypeptide(L)'
;MHDRGTPAPQPTARASSPLGEPMDPRAVLHLPVVAASPVDDFDPTQPAFLPWIVIVATRVRPLTRSVLARGDPVEHWRFDPPTCGGDPRFRSGVVHGEAAWSTFAQGERPGGLRALRRAGCAPPACGHALLTGRTSRRRRARLHSLLDGCGRPTRVSEPEGVRLLAIGDVHLGTRPGSLPVNLADFGLEVSDLTPEAALSGAVERAIQERVHAVLFAGDVVDSTNARFEALRPLEQAVADLRAEGIRVLAVVGNHDVQALPRLAKKIEGLELIGAGGHWESRVVEVAGRPAVEVVGWSFPQAAVGTSPVDALNREPLAREHAGIPRLGLLHGDLDASAGPYAPFSRAELGAADVDAWLLGHIHKPSLGGGARTGSGQLYGYLGSLVGLNPTETGPHGPWLIRVDAAGNVVPEQLTIAPLRWEHIDLAVGKSESPEDLGDRLLEEAKRVARELNEQGHSPRALGLRVCVVGSTERFDALRKYIEDADWQNHVGQELETVVFIDKVTHALALALDLEQLAQGDDPPALMARKLMVLTRGGAERDALLAEAREQLRSVADESCWRRLERLRDAEDPLSDERLGAALLQSGTSALKALLDQRPAADVPLEAAP
;
A
#
# COMPACT_ATOMS: atom_id res chain seq x y z
N MET A 1 -22.50 60.09 47.40
CA MET A 1 -21.89 58.74 47.42
C MET A 1 -22.47 58.04 46.20
N HIS A 2 -21.73 57.80 45.10
CA HIS A 2 -20.65 56.80 44.98
C HIS A 2 -21.11 55.42 45.49
N ASP A 3 -20.99 54.33 44.74
CA ASP A 3 -19.86 54.03 43.85
C ASP A 3 -20.17 53.21 42.58
N ARG A 4 -19.15 53.23 41.71
CA ARG A 4 -18.92 52.67 40.37
C ARG A 4 -19.43 51.25 40.10
N GLY A 5 -19.85 51.03 38.85
CA GLY A 5 -20.03 49.69 38.28
C GLY A 5 -18.70 49.03 37.84
N THR A 6 -18.67 47.70 37.90
CA THR A 6 -17.54 46.85 37.51
C THR A 6 -17.59 46.52 36.00
N PRO A 7 -16.47 46.58 35.25
CA PRO A 7 -16.47 46.23 33.83
C PRO A 7 -16.47 44.71 33.59
N ALA A 8 -17.13 44.28 32.51
CA ALA A 8 -17.05 42.90 32.03
C ALA A 8 -15.68 42.59 31.38
N PRO A 9 -15.17 41.35 31.48
CA PRO A 9 -13.90 40.97 30.88
C PRO A 9 -14.00 40.88 29.36
N GLN A 10 -13.01 41.44 28.66
CA GLN A 10 -12.85 41.29 27.22
C GLN A 10 -12.38 39.87 26.86
N PRO A 11 -12.80 39.29 25.71
CA PRO A 11 -12.26 38.02 25.24
C PRO A 11 -10.81 38.22 24.77
N THR A 12 -9.89 37.41 25.29
CA THR A 12 -8.50 37.38 24.84
C THR A 12 -8.41 36.85 23.41
N ALA A 13 -7.64 37.52 22.57
CA ALA A 13 -7.41 37.12 21.19
C ALA A 13 -6.73 35.74 21.16
N ARG A 14 -7.39 34.74 20.54
CA ARG A 14 -6.74 33.47 20.20
C ARG A 14 -5.65 33.75 19.16
N ALA A 15 -4.43 33.34 19.46
CA ALA A 15 -3.37 33.29 18.46
C ALA A 15 -3.80 32.39 17.30
N SER A 16 -3.85 32.95 16.10
CA SER A 16 -4.09 32.21 14.87
C SER A 16 -2.87 31.35 14.56
N SER A 17 -3.00 30.02 14.73
CA SER A 17 -2.03 29.07 14.21
C SER A 17 -1.95 29.20 12.69
N PRO A 18 -0.74 29.24 12.08
CA PRO A 18 -0.63 29.20 10.63
C PRO A 18 -1.15 27.85 10.13
N LEU A 19 -2.07 27.89 9.16
CA LEU A 19 -2.45 26.73 8.38
C LEU A 19 -1.21 26.27 7.61
N GLY A 20 -0.64 25.12 8.01
CA GLY A 20 0.43 24.49 7.26
C GLY A 20 -0.11 23.94 5.94
N GLU A 21 0.66 24.11 4.88
CA GLU A 21 0.38 23.49 3.58
C GLU A 21 0.41 21.95 3.72
N PRO A 22 -0.36 21.21 2.90
CA PRO A 22 -0.33 19.75 2.89
C PRO A 22 1.05 19.26 2.43
N MET A 23 1.76 18.54 3.31
CA MET A 23 3.01 17.86 2.97
C MET A 23 2.76 16.70 1.99
N ASP A 24 3.69 16.50 1.07
CA ASP A 24 3.69 15.41 0.09
C ASP A 24 3.76 14.03 0.79
N PRO A 25 2.82 13.09 0.52
CA PRO A 25 2.84 11.74 1.09
C PRO A 25 4.00 10.85 0.59
N ARG A 26 4.88 11.33 -0.30
CA ARG A 26 6.05 10.60 -0.82
C ARG A 26 7.27 10.51 0.11
N ALA A 27 7.22 11.11 1.30
CA ALA A 27 8.36 11.18 2.21
C ALA A 27 8.70 9.84 2.91
N VAL A 28 9.63 9.06 2.33
CA VAL A 28 10.29 7.92 3.01
C VAL A 28 11.55 8.41 3.73
N LEU A 29 11.74 8.00 4.99
CA LEU A 29 12.92 8.34 5.79
C LEU A 29 14.23 7.79 5.16
N HIS A 30 15.09 8.71 4.73
CA HIS A 30 16.50 8.45 4.47
C HIS A 30 17.35 9.50 5.21
N LEU A 31 18.41 9.05 5.89
CA LEU A 31 19.45 9.95 6.38
C LEU A 31 20.21 10.53 5.17
N PRO A 32 20.37 11.86 5.04
CA PRO A 32 21.04 12.44 3.88
C PRO A 32 22.54 12.16 3.91
N VAL A 33 23.02 11.40 2.92
CA VAL A 33 24.45 11.22 2.65
C VAL A 33 24.89 12.33 1.69
N VAL A 34 25.73 13.26 2.16
CA VAL A 34 26.31 14.32 1.33
C VAL A 34 27.62 13.81 0.71
N ALA A 35 27.89 14.17 -0.55
CA ALA A 35 29.17 13.86 -1.18
C ALA A 35 30.33 14.61 -0.51
N ALA A 36 31.42 13.91 -0.20
CA ALA A 36 32.61 14.54 0.37
C ALA A 36 33.41 15.29 -0.70
N SER A 37 33.62 16.60 -0.49
CA SER A 37 34.66 17.35 -1.21
C SER A 37 36.05 17.07 -0.62
N PRO A 38 37.13 17.10 -1.42
CA PRO A 38 38.48 16.87 -0.91
C PRO A 38 38.91 18.00 0.04
N VAL A 39 39.58 17.62 1.13
CA VAL A 39 40.21 18.53 2.10
C VAL A 39 41.57 17.92 2.46
N ASP A 40 42.66 18.65 2.19
CA ASP A 40 44.03 18.12 2.08
C ASP A 40 44.77 17.85 3.42
N ASP A 41 44.08 17.76 4.56
CA ASP A 41 44.69 17.52 5.88
C ASP A 41 44.01 16.34 6.62
N PHE A 42 44.71 15.20 6.71
CA PHE A 42 44.30 14.00 7.45
C PHE A 42 45.45 13.44 8.29
N ASP A 43 45.27 13.35 9.62
CA ASP A 43 46.20 12.71 10.56
C ASP A 43 45.59 11.36 11.02
N PRO A 44 46.22 10.21 10.69
CA PRO A 44 45.68 8.89 11.00
C PRO A 44 45.82 8.46 12.47
N THR A 45 46.39 9.28 13.37
CA THR A 45 46.81 8.83 14.71
C THR A 45 45.88 9.21 15.88
N GLN A 46 44.77 9.94 15.64
CA GLN A 46 43.86 10.38 16.71
C GLN A 46 42.68 9.43 16.99
N PRO A 47 42.29 9.21 18.27
CA PRO A 47 41.24 8.26 18.65
C PRO A 47 39.79 8.79 18.50
N ALA A 48 39.57 9.97 17.93
CA ALA A 48 38.25 10.59 17.77
C ALA A 48 37.75 10.50 16.31
N PHE A 49 37.22 9.33 15.93
CA PHE A 49 36.89 9.00 14.53
C PHE A 49 35.51 9.51 14.05
N LEU A 50 34.58 9.80 14.99
CA LEU A 50 33.18 10.12 14.66
C LEU A 50 32.85 11.57 14.25
N PRO A 51 33.67 12.61 14.49
CA PRO A 51 33.40 13.94 13.91
C PRO A 51 33.30 13.92 12.38
N TRP A 52 34.09 13.09 11.69
CA TRP A 52 34.14 13.09 10.23
C TRP A 52 32.90 12.50 9.56
N ILE A 53 32.33 11.42 10.12
CA ILE A 53 31.07 10.83 9.62
C ILE A 53 29.90 11.80 9.85
N VAL A 54 29.92 12.56 10.95
CA VAL A 54 28.86 13.52 11.31
C VAL A 54 29.00 14.88 10.59
N ILE A 55 30.22 15.36 10.31
CA ILE A 55 30.46 16.66 9.64
C ILE A 55 29.94 16.66 8.19
N VAL A 56 29.95 15.51 7.51
CA VAL A 56 29.36 15.36 6.18
C VAL A 56 27.82 15.48 6.23
N ALA A 57 27.18 15.00 7.30
CA ALA A 57 25.71 15.04 7.45
C ALA A 57 25.14 16.39 7.96
N THR A 58 25.97 17.29 8.50
CA THR A 58 25.50 18.44 9.31
C THR A 58 25.66 19.84 8.70
N ARG A 59 26.07 19.95 7.41
CA ARG A 59 26.12 21.26 6.71
C ARG A 59 24.84 21.61 5.94
N VAL A 60 23.71 21.70 6.65
CA VAL A 60 22.56 22.50 6.21
C VAL A 60 22.48 23.76 7.08
N ARG A 61 22.97 24.89 6.56
CA ARG A 61 22.69 26.20 7.18
C ARG A 61 21.31 26.69 6.72
N PRO A 62 20.41 27.11 7.63
CA PRO A 62 19.19 27.80 7.22
C PRO A 62 19.55 29.18 6.65
N LEU A 63 19.22 29.42 5.39
CA LEU A 63 19.32 30.75 4.76
C LEU A 63 18.18 31.65 5.25
N THR A 64 18.24 32.12 6.51
CA THR A 64 17.38 33.21 6.98
C THR A 64 18.13 34.25 7.81
N ARG A 65 17.94 35.53 7.42
CA ARG A 65 18.30 36.80 8.10
C ARG A 65 19.78 37.18 8.22
N SER A 66 20.21 38.09 7.34
CA SER A 66 20.85 39.36 7.75
C SER A 66 21.06 40.39 6.61
N VAL A 67 19.97 40.88 5.99
CA VAL A 67 19.95 42.25 5.42
C VAL A 67 18.61 42.92 5.72
N LEU A 68 18.53 43.60 6.87
CA LEU A 68 17.59 44.70 7.10
C LEU A 68 18.43 45.95 7.35
N ALA A 69 18.83 46.61 6.27
CA ALA A 69 19.41 47.95 6.31
C ALA A 69 19.16 48.68 4.99
N ARG A 70 18.42 49.80 5.09
CA ARG A 70 18.19 50.86 4.08
C ARG A 70 17.10 50.62 3.03
N GLY A 71 15.98 51.35 3.19
CA GLY A 71 15.36 52.11 2.09
C GLY A 71 14.19 51.47 1.36
N ASP A 72 12.99 52.00 1.62
CA ASP A 72 11.79 51.94 0.76
C ASP A 72 12.06 52.55 -0.65
N PRO A 73 11.19 52.36 -1.68
CA PRO A 73 9.80 51.87 -1.60
C PRO A 73 9.39 50.73 -2.55
N VAL A 74 8.16 50.26 -2.32
CA VAL A 74 7.40 49.26 -3.08
C VAL A 74 6.84 49.82 -4.38
N GLU A 75 6.85 49.02 -5.46
CA GLU A 75 5.86 49.14 -6.55
C GLU A 75 5.04 47.84 -6.71
N HIS A 76 3.78 48.01 -7.11
CA HIS A 76 2.74 46.99 -7.06
C HIS A 76 2.69 46.09 -8.30
N TRP A 77 2.38 44.80 -8.10
CA TRP A 77 1.46 44.07 -8.97
C TRP A 77 0.46 43.26 -8.14
N ARG A 78 -0.84 43.55 -8.33
CA ARG A 78 -1.95 42.77 -7.77
C ARG A 78 -2.37 41.70 -8.77
N PHE A 79 -2.81 40.54 -8.26
CA PHE A 79 -3.68 39.61 -8.98
C PHE A 79 -4.96 39.43 -8.18
N ASP A 80 -6.10 39.83 -8.76
CA ASP A 80 -7.43 39.60 -8.17
C ASP A 80 -8.00 38.24 -8.64
N PRO A 81 -8.70 37.49 -7.76
CA PRO A 81 -9.31 36.20 -8.12
C PRO A 81 -10.71 36.37 -8.75
N PRO A 82 -11.12 35.52 -9.71
CA PRO A 82 -12.45 35.58 -10.29
C PRO A 82 -13.51 34.90 -9.42
N THR A 83 -14.62 35.59 -9.17
CA THR A 83 -15.84 35.05 -8.55
C THR A 83 -16.87 34.61 -9.60
N CYS A 84 -17.83 33.79 -9.16
CA CYS A 84 -18.82 33.13 -10.03
C CYS A 84 -19.97 34.04 -10.49
N GLY A 85 -20.51 33.76 -11.69
CA GLY A 85 -21.96 33.88 -11.96
C GLY A 85 -22.38 34.57 -13.27
N GLY A 86 -23.28 33.92 -14.03
CA GLY A 86 -24.18 34.60 -14.98
C GLY A 86 -24.13 34.16 -16.45
N ASP A 87 -25.02 33.24 -16.83
CA ASP A 87 -25.65 33.18 -18.17
C ASP A 87 -26.53 34.46 -18.36
N PRO A 88 -26.89 35.00 -19.57
CA PRO A 88 -27.16 34.19 -20.76
C PRO A 88 -27.00 34.77 -22.19
N ARG A 89 -27.23 33.86 -23.16
CA ARG A 89 -27.81 34.05 -24.53
C ARG A 89 -26.94 34.51 -25.73
N PHE A 90 -27.11 33.73 -26.81
CA PHE A 90 -27.27 34.09 -28.24
C PHE A 90 -26.09 34.12 -29.25
N ARG A 91 -26.18 33.15 -30.21
CA ARG A 91 -26.11 33.28 -31.69
C ARG A 91 -24.77 33.48 -32.48
N SER A 92 -24.51 32.44 -33.30
CA SER A 92 -24.26 32.44 -34.78
C SER A 92 -22.97 32.97 -35.42
N GLY A 93 -22.43 32.19 -36.37
CA GLY A 93 -21.31 32.50 -37.30
C GLY A 93 -20.33 31.31 -37.42
N VAL A 94 -20.08 30.56 -38.51
CA VAL A 94 -20.13 30.76 -39.99
C VAL A 94 -19.05 31.79 -40.43
N VAL A 95 -18.02 31.51 -41.26
CA VAL A 95 -17.61 30.31 -42.05
C VAL A 95 -16.21 30.47 -42.74
N HIS A 96 -15.68 29.42 -43.41
CA HIS A 96 -14.51 29.36 -44.35
C HIS A 96 -13.08 29.58 -43.79
N GLY A 97 -11.99 29.06 -44.41
CA GLY A 97 -11.84 28.23 -45.63
C GLY A 97 -10.57 27.35 -45.55
N GLU A 98 -10.55 26.13 -46.11
CA GLU A 98 -10.05 25.80 -47.46
C GLU A 98 -8.55 26.07 -47.74
N ALA A 99 -7.76 25.00 -47.89
CA ALA A 99 -6.93 24.74 -49.08
C ALA A 99 -6.40 23.30 -49.07
N ALA A 100 -6.67 22.53 -50.13
CA ALA A 100 -5.98 21.28 -50.44
C ALA A 100 -4.85 21.55 -51.45
N TRP A 101 -3.95 20.59 -51.69
CA TRP A 101 -3.52 20.12 -53.03
C TRP A 101 -2.69 18.84 -52.89
N SER A 102 -2.79 17.95 -53.88
CA SER A 102 -2.22 16.58 -53.95
C SER A 102 -0.98 16.54 -54.90
N THR A 103 -0.30 15.44 -55.31
CA THR A 103 -0.78 14.10 -55.74
C THR A 103 0.37 13.16 -56.20
N PHE A 104 0.08 11.85 -56.35
CA PHE A 104 0.70 10.81 -57.24
C PHE A 104 2.13 10.23 -57.00
N ALA A 105 2.48 9.01 -57.48
CA ALA A 105 2.11 7.62 -57.05
C ALA A 105 2.92 6.50 -57.79
N GLN A 106 2.65 5.21 -57.47
CA GLN A 106 2.90 3.94 -58.23
C GLN A 106 4.36 3.43 -58.35
N GLY A 107 4.67 2.12 -58.46
CA GLY A 107 3.91 0.84 -58.36
C GLY A 107 4.51 -0.29 -59.24
N GLU A 108 4.36 -1.60 -58.91
CA GLU A 108 4.18 -2.78 -59.84
C GLU A 108 4.37 -4.21 -59.24
N ARG A 109 3.84 -5.25 -59.94
CA ARG A 109 4.01 -6.73 -59.82
C ARG A 109 3.94 -7.36 -61.24
N PRO A 110 4.33 -8.64 -61.52
CA PRO A 110 3.30 -9.75 -61.56
C PRO A 110 3.76 -11.25 -61.44
N GLY A 111 2.78 -12.18 -61.21
CA GLY A 111 2.75 -13.63 -61.60
C GLY A 111 3.22 -14.72 -60.58
N GLY A 112 2.84 -16.03 -60.66
CA GLY A 112 1.68 -16.69 -61.31
C GLY A 112 1.66 -18.26 -61.42
N LEU A 113 0.48 -18.90 -61.20
CA LEU A 113 -0.02 -20.23 -61.69
C LEU A 113 0.64 -21.61 -61.35
N ARG A 114 -0.08 -22.49 -60.60
CA ARG A 114 -0.67 -23.80 -61.06
C ARG A 114 -1.43 -24.55 -59.93
N ALA A 115 -2.21 -25.59 -60.29
CA ALA A 115 -3.17 -26.28 -59.41
C ALA A 115 -3.09 -27.83 -59.46
N LEU A 116 -3.62 -28.52 -58.44
CA LEU A 116 -4.05 -29.94 -58.46
C LEU A 116 -5.09 -30.25 -57.34
N ARG A 117 -5.80 -31.38 -57.41
CA ARG A 117 -7.05 -31.70 -56.63
C ARG A 117 -7.00 -33.04 -55.88
N ARG A 118 -7.88 -33.17 -54.85
CA ARG A 118 -8.34 -34.39 -54.11
C ARG A 118 -7.30 -35.00 -53.14
N ALA A 119 -7.64 -35.59 -51.99
CA ALA A 119 -8.88 -35.72 -51.18
C ALA A 119 -8.42 -35.66 -49.68
N GLY A 120 -9.20 -35.46 -48.61
CA GLY A 120 -10.59 -35.78 -48.27
C GLY A 120 -10.59 -36.47 -46.90
N CYS A 121 -11.30 -35.89 -45.91
CA CYS A 121 -11.55 -36.29 -44.50
C CYS A 121 -11.10 -35.25 -43.45
N ALA A 122 -12.04 -34.94 -42.55
CA ALA A 122 -11.95 -34.10 -41.34
C ALA A 122 -12.38 -35.00 -40.13
N PRO A 123 -12.50 -34.55 -38.85
CA PRO A 123 -12.49 -33.19 -38.27
C PRO A 123 -11.65 -33.10 -36.96
N PRO A 124 -11.96 -32.24 -35.97
CA PRO A 124 -11.85 -30.77 -35.96
C PRO A 124 -10.93 -30.23 -34.83
N ALA A 125 -10.42 -29.00 -34.96
CA ALA A 125 -9.86 -28.25 -33.82
C ALA A 125 -10.07 -26.73 -33.97
N CYS A 126 -10.34 -26.07 -32.84
CA CYS A 126 -10.80 -24.69 -32.69
C CYS A 126 -9.89 -23.62 -33.32
N GLY A 127 -10.48 -22.74 -34.14
CA GLY A 127 -9.85 -21.48 -34.55
C GLY A 127 -10.15 -20.35 -33.57
N HIS A 128 -9.12 -19.71 -33.03
CA HIS A 128 -9.24 -18.42 -32.36
C HIS A 128 -9.60 -17.32 -33.38
N ALA A 129 -10.45 -16.37 -32.98
CA ALA A 129 -10.71 -15.16 -33.74
C ALA A 129 -10.60 -13.93 -32.83
N LEU A 130 -9.56 -13.14 -33.04
CA LEU A 130 -9.38 -11.82 -32.44
C LEU A 130 -10.48 -10.87 -32.93
N LEU A 131 -11.13 -10.16 -32.01
CA LEU A 131 -12.02 -9.03 -32.32
C LEU A 131 -11.62 -7.82 -31.48
N THR A 132 -10.80 -6.96 -32.08
CA THR A 132 -10.54 -5.60 -31.60
C THR A 132 -11.77 -4.73 -31.88
N GLY A 133 -12.35 -4.11 -30.84
CA GLY A 133 -13.50 -3.21 -31.04
C GLY A 133 -14.14 -2.70 -29.76
N ARG A 134 -13.83 -1.44 -29.38
CA ARG A 134 -14.56 -0.69 -28.35
C ARG A 134 -16.06 -0.67 -28.66
N THR A 135 -16.89 -1.26 -27.79
CA THR A 135 -18.35 -1.08 -27.80
C THR A 135 -18.88 -0.84 -26.38
N SER A 136 -19.94 -0.05 -26.25
CA SER A 136 -20.31 0.63 -24.99
C SER A 136 -21.19 -0.20 -24.04
N ARG A 137 -21.07 0.08 -22.72
CA ARG A 137 -21.74 -0.57 -21.56
C ARG A 137 -23.29 -0.59 -21.54
N ARG A 138 -24.01 -0.43 -22.67
CA ARG A 138 -25.49 -0.34 -22.71
C ARG A 138 -26.23 -1.36 -23.60
N ARG A 139 -25.59 -2.45 -24.04
CA ARG A 139 -26.26 -3.55 -24.80
C ARG A 139 -25.92 -4.98 -24.34
N ARG A 140 -25.97 -5.26 -23.03
CA ARG A 140 -26.10 -6.64 -22.51
C ARG A 140 -27.46 -6.95 -21.85
N ALA A 141 -28.24 -5.94 -21.46
CA ALA A 141 -29.60 -6.11 -20.94
C ALA A 141 -30.66 -6.15 -22.05
N ARG A 142 -30.71 -7.23 -22.85
CA ARG A 142 -31.87 -7.68 -23.68
C ARG A 142 -31.56 -8.95 -24.50
N LEU A 143 -31.18 -10.05 -23.83
CA LEU A 143 -31.18 -11.38 -24.47
C LEU A 143 -31.35 -12.56 -23.47
N HIS A 144 -32.09 -12.32 -22.38
CA HIS A 144 -32.63 -13.36 -21.49
C HIS A 144 -34.16 -13.23 -21.42
N SER A 145 -34.79 -13.70 -22.49
CA SER A 145 -36.23 -13.95 -22.63
C SER A 145 -36.37 -14.86 -23.84
N LEU A 146 -37.21 -15.91 -23.76
CA LEU A 146 -37.23 -17.06 -24.67
C LEU A 146 -36.11 -18.08 -24.43
N LEU A 147 -36.24 -18.87 -23.35
CA LEU A 147 -35.97 -20.33 -23.31
C LEU A 147 -36.50 -20.91 -21.98
N ASP A 148 -37.78 -20.68 -21.68
CA ASP A 148 -38.49 -21.44 -20.65
C ASP A 148 -38.96 -22.78 -21.21
N GLY A 149 -38.68 -23.89 -20.53
CA GLY A 149 -39.25 -25.19 -20.90
C GLY A 149 -38.28 -26.38 -21.00
N CYS A 150 -37.36 -26.56 -20.06
CA CYS A 150 -36.77 -27.87 -19.75
C CYS A 150 -36.52 -27.96 -18.25
N GLY A 151 -37.03 -29.02 -17.60
CA GLY A 151 -36.94 -29.18 -16.15
C GLY A 151 -35.49 -29.26 -15.67
N ARG A 152 -35.11 -28.39 -14.73
CA ARG A 152 -33.82 -28.52 -14.03
C ARG A 152 -33.85 -29.79 -13.17
N PRO A 153 -32.80 -30.63 -13.18
CA PRO A 153 -32.71 -31.73 -12.25
C PRO A 153 -32.59 -31.17 -10.83
N THR A 154 -33.54 -31.48 -9.96
CA THR A 154 -33.43 -31.27 -8.52
C THR A 154 -32.28 -32.11 -7.99
N ARG A 155 -31.09 -31.52 -7.90
CA ARG A 155 -30.05 -32.07 -7.03
C ARG A 155 -30.57 -32.03 -5.60
N VAL A 156 -30.45 -33.15 -4.89
CA VAL A 156 -30.67 -33.20 -3.45
C VAL A 156 -29.68 -32.19 -2.84
N SER A 157 -30.21 -31.19 -2.15
CA SER A 157 -29.40 -30.21 -1.43
C SER A 157 -28.69 -30.93 -0.30
N GLU A 158 -27.35 -30.90 -0.30
CA GLU A 158 -26.61 -31.05 0.95
C GLU A 158 -27.06 -29.95 1.94
N PRO A 159 -26.91 -30.14 3.25
CA PRO A 159 -27.28 -29.10 4.22
C PRO A 159 -26.39 -27.86 3.99
N GLU A 160 -26.91 -26.86 3.27
CA GLU A 160 -26.16 -25.68 2.85
C GLU A 160 -25.78 -24.82 4.07
N GLY A 161 -24.53 -24.95 4.49
CA GLY A 161 -23.92 -24.08 5.49
C GLY A 161 -23.84 -22.62 5.02
N VAL A 162 -23.85 -21.68 5.97
CA VAL A 162 -23.90 -20.26 5.62
C VAL A 162 -22.56 -19.78 5.04
N ARG A 163 -22.66 -19.06 3.92
CA ARG A 163 -21.57 -18.34 3.25
C ARG A 163 -21.70 -16.85 3.50
N LEU A 164 -20.61 -16.19 3.89
CA LEU A 164 -20.55 -14.75 4.16
C LEU A 164 -19.29 -14.19 3.48
N LEU A 165 -19.33 -12.93 3.02
CA LEU A 165 -18.12 -12.24 2.55
C LEU A 165 -17.73 -11.15 3.55
N ALA A 166 -16.61 -11.33 4.25
CA ALA A 166 -16.10 -10.37 5.23
C ALA A 166 -15.03 -9.46 4.61
N ILE A 167 -15.13 -8.16 4.85
CA ILE A 167 -14.28 -7.12 4.26
C ILE A 167 -13.81 -6.18 5.37
N GLY A 168 -12.50 -5.97 5.49
CA GLY A 168 -11.90 -4.91 6.30
C GLY A 168 -11.49 -3.73 5.44
N ASP A 169 -11.35 -2.57 6.07
CA ASP A 169 -10.49 -1.46 5.63
C ASP A 169 -10.58 -1.17 4.12
N VAL A 170 -11.76 -0.73 3.67
CA VAL A 170 -12.04 -0.42 2.27
C VAL A 170 -11.53 0.97 1.91
N HIS A 171 -11.69 1.96 2.79
CA HIS A 171 -11.26 3.35 2.59
C HIS A 171 -11.76 3.98 1.27
N LEU A 172 -13.05 3.80 0.93
CA LEU A 172 -13.65 4.45 -0.25
C LEU A 172 -13.45 5.97 -0.22
N GLY A 173 -13.13 6.56 -1.38
CA GLY A 173 -12.76 7.97 -1.52
C GLY A 173 -11.27 8.26 -1.32
N THR A 174 -10.45 7.21 -1.20
CA THR A 174 -8.99 7.29 -1.33
C THR A 174 -8.53 6.77 -2.70
N ARG A 175 -7.25 6.96 -3.02
CA ARG A 175 -6.61 6.48 -4.25
C ARG A 175 -5.23 5.90 -3.91
N PRO A 176 -4.74 4.86 -4.61
CA PRO A 176 -3.41 4.32 -4.34
C PRO A 176 -2.31 5.36 -4.57
N GLY A 177 -1.28 5.33 -3.74
CA GLY A 177 -0.05 6.09 -3.92
C GLY A 177 0.85 5.49 -5.01
N SER A 178 1.86 6.26 -5.44
CA SER A 178 2.97 5.79 -6.28
C SER A 178 2.61 5.06 -7.60
N LEU A 179 1.46 5.35 -8.20
CA LEU A 179 1.13 4.80 -9.52
C LEU A 179 1.92 5.53 -10.63
N PRO A 180 2.49 4.81 -11.61
CA PRO A 180 3.11 5.40 -12.80
C PRO A 180 2.16 6.31 -13.59
N VAL A 181 2.70 7.37 -14.19
CA VAL A 181 1.92 8.32 -15.01
C VAL A 181 1.50 7.74 -16.37
N ASN A 182 2.18 6.69 -16.84
CA ASN A 182 2.02 6.06 -18.15
C ASN A 182 1.22 4.74 -18.12
N LEU A 183 0.53 4.39 -17.02
CA LEU A 183 -0.34 3.19 -16.97
C LEU A 183 -1.40 3.17 -18.09
N ALA A 184 -1.85 4.35 -18.53
CA ALA A 184 -2.83 4.48 -19.62
C ALA A 184 -2.30 3.98 -20.98
N ASP A 185 -0.98 3.98 -21.21
CA ASP A 185 -0.37 3.44 -22.43
C ASP A 185 -0.53 1.90 -22.51
N PHE A 186 -0.68 1.25 -21.36
CA PHE A 186 -0.99 -0.17 -21.20
C PHE A 186 -2.51 -0.44 -21.10
N GLY A 187 -3.35 0.57 -21.35
CA GLY A 187 -4.80 0.46 -21.29
C GLY A 187 -5.38 0.35 -19.89
N LEU A 188 -4.62 0.76 -18.86
CA LEU A 188 -5.00 0.69 -17.46
C LEU A 188 -5.18 2.10 -16.88
N GLU A 189 -6.41 2.42 -16.47
CA GLU A 189 -6.73 3.70 -15.84
C GLU A 189 -6.56 3.63 -14.32
N VAL A 190 -6.17 4.73 -13.67
CA VAL A 190 -6.05 4.80 -12.20
C VAL A 190 -7.35 4.40 -11.49
N SER A 191 -8.51 4.67 -12.11
CA SER A 191 -9.82 4.25 -11.59
C SER A 191 -9.94 2.74 -11.39
N ASP A 192 -9.30 1.94 -12.23
CA ASP A 192 -9.35 0.48 -12.21
C ASP A 192 -8.59 -0.12 -11.01
N LEU A 193 -7.77 0.69 -10.31
CA LEU A 193 -6.92 0.29 -9.18
C LEU A 193 -7.42 0.82 -7.82
N THR A 194 -8.54 1.55 -7.79
CA THR A 194 -9.06 2.19 -6.58
C THR A 194 -9.83 1.23 -5.66
N PRO A 195 -10.10 1.63 -4.40
CA PRO A 195 -11.09 0.99 -3.55
C PRO A 195 -12.47 0.80 -4.18
N GLU A 196 -12.91 1.69 -5.08
CA GLU A 196 -14.17 1.53 -5.81
C GLU A 196 -14.11 0.32 -6.76
N ALA A 197 -13.01 0.17 -7.52
CA ALA A 197 -12.81 -0.99 -8.39
C ALA A 197 -12.68 -2.30 -7.58
N ALA A 198 -11.95 -2.26 -6.46
CA ALA A 198 -11.79 -3.40 -5.58
C ALA A 198 -13.13 -3.82 -4.93
N LEU A 199 -13.97 -2.86 -4.53
CA LEU A 199 -15.32 -3.11 -4.03
C LEU A 199 -16.24 -3.66 -5.11
N SER A 200 -16.18 -3.13 -6.34
CA SER A 200 -16.92 -3.69 -7.48
C SER A 200 -16.56 -5.17 -7.70
N GLY A 201 -15.27 -5.51 -7.68
CA GLY A 201 -14.82 -6.91 -7.76
C GLY A 201 -15.31 -7.78 -6.59
N ALA A 202 -15.29 -7.25 -5.36
CA ALA A 202 -15.81 -7.95 -4.18
C ALA A 202 -17.32 -8.20 -4.26
N VAL A 203 -18.11 -7.23 -4.77
CA VAL A 203 -19.57 -7.39 -5.01
C VAL A 203 -19.83 -8.45 -6.09
N GLU A 204 -19.10 -8.41 -7.21
CA GLU A 204 -19.21 -9.43 -8.25
C GLU A 204 -18.91 -10.83 -7.69
N ARG A 205 -17.88 -10.99 -6.84
CA ARG A 205 -17.58 -12.26 -6.18
C ARG A 205 -18.63 -12.65 -5.14
N ALA A 206 -19.17 -11.73 -4.35
CA ALA A 206 -20.26 -12.00 -3.40
C ALA A 206 -21.47 -12.64 -4.09
N ILE A 207 -21.86 -12.09 -5.25
CA ILE A 207 -22.98 -12.56 -6.07
C ILE A 207 -22.66 -13.92 -6.71
N GLN A 208 -21.45 -14.10 -7.26
CA GLN A 208 -21.02 -15.37 -7.86
C GLN A 208 -20.97 -16.52 -6.84
N GLU A 209 -20.45 -16.26 -5.63
CA GLU A 209 -20.36 -17.23 -4.53
C GLU A 209 -21.69 -17.47 -3.81
N ARG A 210 -22.72 -16.69 -4.13
CA ARG A 210 -24.04 -16.66 -3.47
C ARG A 210 -23.92 -16.56 -1.95
N VAL A 211 -23.20 -15.55 -1.48
CA VAL A 211 -23.11 -15.28 -0.04
C VAL A 211 -24.45 -14.75 0.48
N HIS A 212 -24.75 -15.01 1.75
CA HIS A 212 -26.01 -14.63 2.39
C HIS A 212 -25.92 -13.22 3.00
N ALA A 213 -24.72 -12.81 3.39
CA ALA A 213 -24.42 -11.44 3.77
C ALA A 213 -22.98 -11.04 3.42
N VAL A 214 -22.79 -9.74 3.23
CA VAL A 214 -21.48 -9.07 3.24
C VAL A 214 -21.31 -8.37 4.60
N LEU A 215 -20.15 -8.54 5.22
CA LEU A 215 -19.81 -7.99 6.53
C LEU A 215 -18.67 -6.99 6.38
N PHE A 216 -18.84 -5.75 6.82
CA PHE A 216 -17.78 -4.72 6.83
C PHE A 216 -17.26 -4.46 8.25
N ALA A 217 -15.97 -4.73 8.48
CA ALA A 217 -15.30 -4.60 9.78
C ALA A 217 -14.77 -3.17 10.05
N GLY A 218 -15.56 -2.13 9.74
CA GLY A 218 -15.16 -0.73 9.87
C GLY A 218 -14.33 -0.20 8.69
N ASP A 219 -14.09 1.12 8.72
CA ASP A 219 -13.32 1.88 7.73
C ASP A 219 -13.74 1.60 6.28
N VAL A 220 -15.04 1.66 6.03
CA VAL A 220 -15.65 1.48 4.70
C VAL A 220 -15.42 2.71 3.82
N VAL A 221 -15.40 3.91 4.43
CA VAL A 221 -15.32 5.20 3.72
C VAL A 221 -14.34 6.13 4.42
N ASP A 222 -13.46 6.81 3.70
CA ASP A 222 -12.64 7.84 4.33
C ASP A 222 -13.49 9.12 4.55
N SER A 223 -13.56 9.59 5.80
CA SER A 223 -14.38 10.75 6.18
C SER A 223 -13.98 12.06 5.48
N THR A 224 -12.75 12.19 4.96
CA THR A 224 -12.29 13.39 4.23
C THR A 224 -13.01 13.55 2.89
N ASN A 225 -13.26 12.44 2.17
CA ASN A 225 -13.84 12.43 0.82
C ASN A 225 -15.26 11.82 0.74
N ALA A 226 -15.86 11.47 1.88
CA ALA A 226 -17.14 10.77 2.01
C ALA A 226 -18.38 11.40 1.33
N ARG A 227 -18.30 12.61 0.76
CA ARG A 227 -19.44 13.32 0.15
C ARG A 227 -19.56 13.18 -1.37
N PHE A 228 -18.46 12.92 -2.07
CA PHE A 228 -18.44 12.94 -3.54
C PHE A 228 -17.92 11.62 -4.13
N GLU A 229 -16.77 11.13 -3.67
CA GLU A 229 -16.16 9.91 -4.21
C GLU A 229 -16.69 8.63 -3.54
N ALA A 230 -16.94 8.62 -2.22
CA ALA A 230 -17.35 7.39 -1.53
C ALA A 230 -18.85 7.02 -1.58
N LEU A 231 -19.75 8.00 -1.71
CA LEU A 231 -21.21 7.78 -1.60
C LEU A 231 -21.75 6.90 -2.74
N ARG A 232 -21.46 7.25 -4.00
CA ARG A 232 -22.01 6.54 -5.17
C ARG A 232 -21.53 5.09 -5.27
N PRO A 233 -20.24 4.77 -5.06
CA PRO A 233 -19.76 3.38 -5.06
C PRO A 233 -20.43 2.54 -3.99
N LEU A 234 -20.56 3.06 -2.75
CA LEU A 234 -21.21 2.33 -1.67
C LEU A 234 -22.72 2.14 -1.91
N GLU A 235 -23.41 3.17 -2.40
CA GLU A 235 -24.83 3.11 -2.76
C GLU A 235 -25.09 2.08 -3.87
N GLN A 236 -24.24 2.05 -4.91
CA GLN A 236 -24.33 1.07 -5.99
C GLN A 236 -24.03 -0.35 -5.50
N ALA A 237 -22.94 -0.54 -4.74
CA ALA A 237 -22.56 -1.83 -4.18
C ALA A 237 -23.66 -2.45 -3.30
N VAL A 238 -24.26 -1.66 -2.41
CA VAL A 238 -25.37 -2.12 -1.56
C VAL A 238 -26.63 -2.40 -2.38
N ALA A 239 -26.94 -1.58 -3.39
CA ALA A 239 -28.08 -1.81 -4.27
C ALA A 239 -27.96 -3.12 -5.07
N ASP A 240 -26.77 -3.42 -5.61
CA ASP A 240 -26.51 -4.64 -6.38
C ASP A 240 -26.55 -5.89 -5.50
N LEU A 241 -25.93 -5.85 -4.31
CA LEU A 241 -26.02 -6.94 -3.32
C LEU A 241 -27.47 -7.21 -2.90
N ARG A 242 -28.23 -6.15 -2.58
CA ARG A 242 -29.63 -6.23 -2.18
C ARG A 242 -30.53 -6.78 -3.30
N ALA A 243 -30.24 -6.46 -4.57
CA ALA A 243 -31.01 -6.96 -5.71
C ALA A 243 -30.96 -8.51 -5.81
N GLU A 244 -29.84 -9.11 -5.39
CA GLU A 244 -29.65 -10.56 -5.30
C GLU A 244 -30.06 -11.15 -3.94
N GLY A 245 -30.66 -10.34 -3.05
CA GLY A 245 -31.12 -10.76 -1.72
C GLY A 245 -30.01 -10.88 -0.67
N ILE A 246 -28.80 -10.40 -0.96
CA ILE A 246 -27.64 -10.45 -0.07
C ILE A 246 -27.74 -9.31 0.94
N ARG A 247 -27.67 -9.61 2.24
CA ARG A 247 -27.67 -8.57 3.30
C ARG A 247 -26.34 -7.87 3.42
N VAL A 248 -26.34 -6.62 3.88
CA VAL A 248 -25.12 -5.85 4.12
C VAL A 248 -25.09 -5.36 5.56
N LEU A 249 -24.15 -5.91 6.34
CA LEU A 249 -23.95 -5.59 7.74
C LEU A 249 -22.61 -4.86 7.90
N ALA A 250 -22.55 -3.81 8.71
CA ALA A 250 -21.32 -3.07 8.95
C ALA A 250 -21.19 -2.62 10.41
N VAL A 251 -19.95 -2.59 10.90
CA VAL A 251 -19.55 -1.76 12.05
C VAL A 251 -18.83 -0.51 11.56
N VAL A 252 -18.75 0.50 12.41
CA VAL A 252 -18.09 1.78 12.17
C VAL A 252 -16.66 1.71 12.74
N GLY A 253 -15.66 2.03 11.92
CA GLY A 253 -14.26 2.10 12.29
C GLY A 253 -13.85 3.50 12.78
N ASN A 254 -12.55 3.71 13.06
CA ASN A 254 -12.10 4.98 13.60
C ASN A 254 -11.99 6.10 12.53
N HIS A 255 -11.89 5.77 11.24
CA HIS A 255 -11.89 6.77 10.16
C HIS A 255 -13.29 7.18 9.70
N ASP A 256 -14.32 6.34 9.89
CA ASP A 256 -15.64 6.55 9.28
C ASP A 256 -16.79 6.91 10.25
N VAL A 257 -16.48 7.13 11.52
CA VAL A 257 -17.36 7.55 12.65
C VAL A 257 -18.51 8.49 12.28
N GLN A 258 -18.25 9.53 11.48
CA GLN A 258 -19.28 10.51 11.08
C GLN A 258 -19.86 10.23 9.69
N ALA A 259 -19.09 9.57 8.82
CA ALA A 259 -19.45 9.31 7.44
C ALA A 259 -20.39 8.12 7.31
N LEU A 260 -19.99 6.94 7.81
CA LEU A 260 -20.72 5.70 7.63
C LEU A 260 -22.12 5.73 8.29
N PRO A 261 -22.32 6.21 9.53
CA PRO A 261 -23.66 6.40 10.11
C PRO A 261 -24.57 7.38 9.35
N ARG A 262 -23.99 8.34 8.62
CA ARG A 262 -24.75 9.26 7.77
C ARG A 262 -25.13 8.64 6.43
N LEU A 263 -24.32 7.70 5.92
CA LEU A 263 -24.56 6.96 4.69
C LEU A 263 -25.56 5.83 4.89
N ALA A 264 -25.45 5.04 5.97
CA ALA A 264 -26.42 3.99 6.32
C ALA A 264 -27.85 4.51 6.51
N LYS A 265 -28.02 5.75 7.00
CA LYS A 265 -29.33 6.43 7.08
C LYS A 265 -29.93 6.85 5.72
N LYS A 266 -29.20 6.67 4.62
CA LYS A 266 -29.59 7.06 3.26
C LYS A 266 -29.62 5.88 2.29
N ILE A 267 -28.68 4.95 2.42
CA ILE A 267 -28.51 3.79 1.55
C ILE A 267 -29.39 2.67 2.11
N GLU A 268 -30.50 2.39 1.43
CA GLU A 268 -31.44 1.34 1.82
C GLU A 268 -30.80 -0.05 1.68
N GLY A 269 -30.70 -0.79 2.78
CA GLY A 269 -30.08 -2.13 2.84
C GLY A 269 -28.70 -2.18 3.50
N LEU A 270 -28.12 -1.03 3.86
CA LEU A 270 -26.90 -0.95 4.67
C LEU A 270 -27.25 -0.90 6.16
N GLU A 271 -27.12 -2.02 6.85
CA GLU A 271 -27.43 -2.14 8.28
C GLU A 271 -26.18 -1.91 9.14
N LEU A 272 -26.26 -1.01 10.12
CA LEU A 272 -25.21 -0.83 11.13
C LEU A 272 -25.51 -1.64 12.38
N ILE A 273 -24.44 -2.11 13.02
CA ILE A 273 -24.45 -2.87 14.27
C ILE A 273 -23.68 -2.10 15.34
N GLY A 274 -24.30 -1.87 16.50
CA GLY A 274 -23.63 -1.34 17.70
C GLY A 274 -23.37 0.18 17.68
N ALA A 275 -24.16 0.91 16.89
CA ALA A 275 -23.91 2.31 16.54
C ALA A 275 -23.86 3.23 17.78
N GLY A 276 -22.71 3.89 18.00
CA GLY A 276 -22.52 4.77 19.15
C GLY A 276 -21.95 4.07 20.39
N GLY A 277 -21.12 3.05 20.19
CA GLY A 277 -20.28 2.47 21.25
C GLY A 277 -20.97 1.45 22.14
N HIS A 278 -22.05 0.81 21.69
CA HIS A 278 -22.68 -0.31 22.38
C HIS A 278 -22.53 -1.60 21.55
N TRP A 279 -22.66 -2.76 22.21
CA TRP A 279 -22.74 -4.03 21.51
C TRP A 279 -24.17 -4.30 21.04
N GLU A 280 -24.30 -4.81 19.84
CA GLU A 280 -25.58 -5.22 19.24
C GLU A 280 -25.37 -6.49 18.41
N SER A 281 -26.43 -7.23 18.10
CA SER A 281 -26.35 -8.37 17.19
C SER A 281 -27.38 -8.35 16.06
N ARG A 282 -27.09 -9.12 15.02
CA ARG A 282 -27.96 -9.39 13.87
C ARG A 282 -27.85 -10.86 13.46
N VAL A 283 -28.97 -11.56 13.42
CA VAL A 283 -29.03 -12.93 12.88
C VAL A 283 -29.07 -12.88 11.36
N VAL A 284 -28.19 -13.62 10.70
CA VAL A 284 -28.23 -13.94 9.26
C VAL A 284 -29.00 -15.24 9.09
N GLU A 285 -30.00 -15.22 8.21
CA GLU A 285 -30.86 -16.37 7.93
C GLU A 285 -30.51 -17.05 6.60
N VAL A 286 -30.67 -18.38 6.57
CA VAL A 286 -30.61 -19.20 5.36
C VAL A 286 -31.97 -19.88 5.19
N ALA A 287 -32.62 -19.69 4.04
CA ALA A 287 -33.96 -20.22 3.76
C ALA A 287 -35.02 -19.91 4.85
N GLY A 288 -34.96 -18.73 5.47
CA GLY A 288 -35.89 -18.30 6.53
C GLY A 288 -35.64 -18.96 7.89
N ARG A 289 -34.40 -19.40 8.16
CA ARG A 289 -33.97 -19.96 9.44
C ARG A 289 -32.69 -19.27 9.92
N PRO A 290 -32.56 -18.92 11.21
CA PRO A 290 -31.31 -18.48 11.82
C PRO A 290 -30.15 -19.45 11.52
N ALA A 291 -29.03 -18.92 11.03
CA ALA A 291 -27.86 -19.72 10.66
C ALA A 291 -26.55 -19.20 11.26
N VAL A 292 -26.42 -17.89 11.42
CA VAL A 292 -25.30 -17.21 12.11
C VAL A 292 -25.85 -16.01 12.86
N GLU A 293 -25.31 -15.72 14.04
CA GLU A 293 -25.46 -14.42 14.70
C GLU A 293 -24.19 -13.60 14.47
N VAL A 294 -24.30 -12.33 14.05
CA VAL A 294 -23.18 -11.40 13.98
C VAL A 294 -23.32 -10.42 15.14
N VAL A 295 -22.39 -10.44 16.10
CA VAL A 295 -22.28 -9.43 17.16
C VAL A 295 -21.27 -8.37 16.74
N GLY A 296 -21.57 -7.10 16.98
CA GLY A 296 -20.71 -6.00 16.54
C GLY A 296 -20.74 -4.80 17.47
N TRP A 297 -19.67 -4.02 17.40
CA TRP A 297 -19.48 -2.78 18.13
C TRP A 297 -18.92 -1.72 17.19
N SER A 298 -19.51 -0.52 17.22
CA SER A 298 -19.15 0.59 16.31
C SER A 298 -18.56 1.76 17.08
N PHE A 299 -17.45 2.33 16.58
CA PHE A 299 -16.79 3.48 17.20
C PHE A 299 -17.77 4.67 17.39
N PRO A 300 -17.96 5.17 18.63
CA PRO A 300 -18.76 6.37 18.90
C PRO A 300 -18.02 7.68 18.54
N GLN A 301 -16.69 7.66 18.55
CA GLN A 301 -15.79 8.78 18.30
C GLN A 301 -14.45 8.25 17.78
N ALA A 302 -13.68 9.05 17.03
CA ALA A 302 -12.45 8.60 16.35
C ALA A 302 -11.30 8.16 17.28
N ALA A 303 -11.44 8.35 18.60
CA ALA A 303 -10.48 7.90 19.61
C ALA A 303 -11.21 7.36 20.85
N VAL A 304 -11.08 6.07 21.13
CA VAL A 304 -11.62 5.36 22.30
C VAL A 304 -10.47 4.63 23.00
N GLY A 305 -10.16 5.02 24.24
CA GLY A 305 -9.02 4.48 25.01
C GLY A 305 -9.37 3.29 25.92
N THR A 306 -10.45 2.58 25.66
CA THR A 306 -11.01 1.52 26.52
C THR A 306 -11.41 0.30 25.70
N SER A 307 -11.16 -0.91 26.22
CA SER A 307 -11.55 -2.16 25.55
C SER A 307 -13.07 -2.29 25.46
N PRO A 308 -13.65 -2.41 24.24
CA PRO A 308 -15.07 -2.73 24.08
C PRO A 308 -15.34 -4.19 24.46
N VAL A 309 -14.35 -5.08 24.32
CA VAL A 309 -14.49 -6.53 24.60
C VAL A 309 -14.54 -6.77 26.11
N ASP A 310 -13.79 -6.02 26.91
CA ASP A 310 -13.92 -5.97 28.38
C ASP A 310 -15.33 -5.54 28.82
N ALA A 311 -15.96 -4.58 28.12
CA ALA A 311 -17.35 -4.23 28.37
C ALA A 311 -18.32 -5.36 28.01
N LEU A 312 -18.12 -6.06 26.88
CA LEU A 312 -18.91 -7.25 26.50
C LEU A 312 -18.78 -8.39 27.52
N ASN A 313 -17.58 -8.59 28.07
CA ASN A 313 -17.33 -9.64 29.08
C ASN A 313 -18.00 -9.33 30.43
N ARG A 314 -18.13 -8.05 30.80
CA ARG A 314 -18.89 -7.63 31.99
C ARG A 314 -20.40 -7.70 31.78
N GLU A 315 -20.88 -7.33 30.60
CA GLU A 315 -22.31 -7.26 30.27
C GLU A 315 -22.59 -8.04 28.96
N PRO A 316 -22.61 -9.39 29.01
CA PRO A 316 -22.74 -10.21 27.81
C PRO A 316 -24.10 -10.06 27.13
N LEU A 317 -24.09 -9.93 25.79
CA LEU A 317 -25.29 -10.05 24.98
C LEU A 317 -25.85 -11.48 25.06
N ALA A 318 -27.10 -11.63 25.48
CA ALA A 318 -27.82 -12.89 25.36
C ALA A 318 -27.84 -13.37 23.90
N ARG A 319 -27.70 -14.68 23.66
CA ARG A 319 -27.88 -15.26 22.31
C ARG A 319 -29.36 -15.19 21.93
N GLU A 320 -29.67 -14.58 20.78
CA GLU A 320 -31.03 -14.59 20.23
C GLU A 320 -31.50 -16.01 19.92
N HIS A 321 -30.57 -16.87 19.46
CA HIS A 321 -30.84 -18.26 19.09
C HIS A 321 -29.72 -19.17 19.62
N ALA A 322 -30.12 -20.27 20.27
CA ALA A 322 -29.17 -21.29 20.74
C ALA A 322 -28.74 -22.22 19.58
N GLY A 323 -27.48 -22.66 19.58
CA GLY A 323 -26.97 -23.65 18.64
C GLY A 323 -26.59 -23.13 17.25
N ILE A 324 -26.60 -21.81 17.03
CA ILE A 324 -25.99 -21.19 15.84
C ILE A 324 -24.65 -20.51 16.21
N PRO A 325 -23.65 -20.52 15.33
CA PRO A 325 -22.39 -19.80 15.57
C PRO A 325 -22.58 -18.28 15.63
N ARG A 326 -21.79 -17.65 16.49
CA ARG A 326 -21.77 -16.22 16.75
C ARG A 326 -20.44 -15.63 16.31
N LEU A 327 -20.46 -14.76 15.30
CA LEU A 327 -19.29 -14.10 14.74
C LEU A 327 -19.17 -12.69 15.31
N GLY A 328 -18.02 -12.36 15.88
CA GLY A 328 -17.70 -11.01 16.33
C GLY A 328 -17.12 -10.18 15.19
N LEU A 329 -17.70 -9.01 14.94
CA LEU A 329 -17.27 -8.04 13.95
C LEU A 329 -16.78 -6.79 14.69
N LEU A 330 -15.47 -6.55 14.67
CA LEU A 330 -14.82 -5.55 15.52
C LEU A 330 -13.73 -4.80 14.77
N HIS A 331 -13.55 -3.52 15.08
CA HIS A 331 -12.46 -2.69 14.56
C HIS A 331 -11.63 -2.21 15.75
N GLY A 332 -10.30 -2.24 15.66
CA GLY A 332 -9.40 -1.68 16.67
C GLY A 332 -8.12 -2.48 16.97
N ASP A 333 -7.38 -2.03 17.98
CA ASP A 333 -6.05 -2.51 18.35
C ASP A 333 -6.07 -3.82 19.16
N LEU A 334 -5.48 -4.88 18.62
CA LEU A 334 -5.26 -6.15 19.32
C LEU A 334 -3.90 -6.16 20.04
N ASP A 335 -3.94 -6.44 21.34
CA ASP A 335 -2.80 -6.50 22.27
C ASP A 335 -1.97 -5.20 22.40
N ALA A 336 -2.51 -4.06 21.98
CA ALA A 336 -1.91 -2.77 22.33
C ALA A 336 -2.02 -2.52 23.83
N SER A 337 -0.90 -2.19 24.47
CA SER A 337 -0.84 -1.90 25.92
C SER A 337 -1.62 -0.65 26.32
N ALA A 338 -1.69 0.32 25.41
CA ALA A 338 -2.59 1.45 25.41
C ALA A 338 -2.68 1.99 23.97
N GLY A 339 -3.83 2.56 23.60
CA GLY A 339 -4.04 3.11 22.26
C GLY A 339 -5.35 3.90 22.18
N PRO A 340 -5.49 4.81 21.22
CA PRO A 340 -6.75 5.50 20.97
C PRO A 340 -7.73 4.67 20.11
N TYR A 341 -7.37 3.49 19.61
CA TYR A 341 -8.21 2.73 18.67
C TYR A 341 -8.85 1.50 19.34
N ALA A 342 -9.56 1.75 20.44
CA ALA A 342 -10.34 0.76 21.20
C ALA A 342 -9.54 -0.50 21.56
N PRO A 343 -8.41 -0.39 22.29
CA PRO A 343 -7.48 -1.50 22.50
C PRO A 343 -8.10 -2.64 23.30
N PHE A 344 -7.95 -3.88 22.82
CA PHE A 344 -8.40 -5.12 23.45
C PHE A 344 -7.34 -6.22 23.38
N SER A 345 -7.45 -7.26 24.21
CA SER A 345 -6.47 -8.37 24.25
C SER A 345 -7.00 -9.71 23.72
N ARG A 346 -6.10 -10.61 23.29
CA ARG A 346 -6.46 -12.02 22.96
C ARG A 346 -7.17 -12.75 24.11
N ALA A 347 -6.87 -12.38 25.35
CA ALA A 347 -7.51 -12.97 26.52
C ALA A 347 -8.97 -12.51 26.67
N GLU A 348 -9.25 -11.24 26.38
CA GLU A 348 -10.63 -10.70 26.36
C GLU A 348 -11.46 -11.32 25.24
N LEU A 349 -10.89 -11.43 24.02
CA LEU A 349 -11.52 -12.17 22.92
C LEU A 349 -11.80 -13.63 23.31
N GLY A 350 -10.86 -14.22 24.05
CA GLY A 350 -10.91 -15.56 24.62
C GLY A 350 -12.06 -15.82 25.60
N ALA A 351 -12.42 -14.81 26.40
CA ALA A 351 -13.43 -14.91 27.45
C ALA A 351 -14.85 -14.61 26.95
N ALA A 352 -14.99 -13.95 25.80
CA ALA A 352 -16.28 -13.57 25.25
C ALA A 352 -17.06 -14.77 24.69
N ASP A 353 -18.38 -14.76 24.84
CA ASP A 353 -19.30 -15.70 24.18
C ASP A 353 -19.41 -15.36 22.67
N VAL A 354 -18.35 -15.63 21.93
CA VAL A 354 -18.19 -15.42 20.48
C VAL A 354 -17.37 -16.58 19.93
N ASP A 355 -17.79 -17.16 18.80
CA ASP A 355 -17.20 -18.38 18.24
C ASP A 355 -16.03 -18.09 17.28
N ALA A 356 -16.05 -16.93 16.60
CA ALA A 356 -14.92 -16.42 15.82
C ALA A 356 -14.94 -14.88 15.70
N TRP A 357 -13.76 -14.26 15.58
CA TRP A 357 -13.57 -12.81 15.50
C TRP A 357 -13.01 -12.37 14.14
N LEU A 358 -13.72 -11.45 13.48
CA LEU A 358 -13.36 -10.82 12.21
C LEU A 358 -12.97 -9.37 12.51
N LEU A 359 -11.67 -9.07 12.45
CA LEU A 359 -11.11 -7.79 12.89
C LEU A 359 -10.79 -6.86 11.69
N GLY A 360 -11.07 -5.57 11.83
CA GLY A 360 -10.53 -4.49 10.98
C GLY A 360 -9.61 -3.55 11.78
N HIS A 361 -8.98 -2.59 11.10
CA HIS A 361 -8.00 -1.57 11.55
C HIS A 361 -6.58 -1.82 11.01
N ILE A 362 -6.10 -3.06 11.05
CA ILE A 362 -4.78 -3.41 10.53
C ILE A 362 -4.91 -3.91 9.09
N HIS A 363 -4.25 -3.20 8.17
CA HIS A 363 -4.34 -3.43 6.73
C HIS A 363 -3.66 -4.72 6.26
N LYS A 364 -2.73 -5.28 7.05
CA LYS A 364 -2.11 -6.58 6.79
C LYS A 364 -3.03 -7.72 7.30
N PRO A 365 -3.51 -8.63 6.43
CA PRO A 365 -4.35 -9.74 6.87
C PRO A 365 -3.61 -10.70 7.82
N SER A 366 -4.32 -11.25 8.79
CA SER A 366 -3.80 -12.28 9.71
C SER A 366 -4.76 -13.45 9.99
N LEU A 367 -6.04 -13.36 9.58
CA LEU A 367 -7.05 -14.40 9.81
C LEU A 367 -6.67 -15.78 9.25
N GLY A 368 -6.01 -15.82 8.08
CA GLY A 368 -5.60 -17.05 7.40
C GLY A 368 -4.50 -17.84 8.08
N GLY A 369 -3.78 -17.25 9.04
CA GLY A 369 -2.74 -17.93 9.81
C GLY A 369 -3.29 -19.01 10.77
N GLY A 370 -4.61 -19.21 10.82
CA GLY A 370 -5.24 -20.19 11.69
C GLY A 370 -5.14 -19.82 13.18
N ALA A 371 -4.89 -18.55 13.50
CA ALA A 371 -4.72 -18.07 14.86
C ALA A 371 -5.93 -18.44 15.74
N ARG A 372 -5.64 -18.80 17.00
CA ARG A 372 -6.65 -19.22 18.00
C ARG A 372 -6.43 -18.53 19.33
N THR A 373 -7.51 -18.12 19.99
CA THR A 373 -7.48 -17.65 21.39
C THR A 373 -7.09 -18.80 22.32
N GLY A 374 -6.82 -18.50 23.60
CA GLY A 374 -6.54 -19.54 24.61
C GLY A 374 -7.71 -20.53 24.83
N SER A 375 -8.93 -20.15 24.45
CA SER A 375 -10.15 -20.95 24.47
C SER A 375 -10.50 -21.59 23.11
N GLY A 376 -9.70 -21.36 22.06
CA GLY A 376 -9.83 -22.06 20.77
C GLY A 376 -10.70 -21.36 19.71
N GLN A 377 -11.06 -20.09 19.87
CA GLN A 377 -11.82 -19.33 18.87
C GLN A 377 -10.90 -18.81 17.76
N LEU A 378 -11.36 -18.83 16.51
CA LEU A 378 -10.68 -18.18 15.39
C LEU A 378 -10.66 -16.66 15.61
N TYR A 379 -9.53 -16.00 15.35
CA TYR A 379 -9.48 -14.53 15.24
C TYR A 379 -8.44 -14.09 14.20
N GLY A 380 -8.59 -12.86 13.71
CA GLY A 380 -7.55 -12.19 12.95
C GLY A 380 -8.07 -10.99 12.16
N TYR A 381 -7.13 -10.18 11.70
CA TYR A 381 -7.42 -9.04 10.84
C TYR A 381 -7.76 -9.52 9.42
N LEU A 382 -8.80 -8.92 8.85
CA LEU A 382 -9.20 -9.13 7.46
C LEU A 382 -8.22 -8.48 6.48
N GLY A 383 -7.51 -7.44 6.91
CA GLY A 383 -6.67 -6.61 6.04
C GLY A 383 -7.49 -5.64 5.18
N SER A 384 -6.80 -4.80 4.43
CA SER A 384 -7.42 -3.87 3.48
C SER A 384 -7.86 -4.57 2.19
N LEU A 385 -8.94 -4.06 1.60
CA LEU A 385 -9.50 -4.62 0.36
C LEU A 385 -8.55 -4.46 -0.84
N VAL A 386 -7.68 -3.43 -0.82
CA VAL A 386 -6.63 -3.16 -1.80
C VAL A 386 -5.47 -2.43 -1.12
N GLY A 387 -4.23 -2.76 -1.47
CA GLY A 387 -3.04 -2.10 -0.92
C GLY A 387 -2.89 -0.67 -1.46
N LEU A 388 -3.15 0.33 -0.62
CA LEU A 388 -3.12 1.74 -1.01
C LEU A 388 -1.72 2.35 -0.97
N ASN A 389 -0.86 1.86 -0.08
CA ASN A 389 0.56 2.21 0.03
C ASN A 389 1.43 1.05 -0.51
N PRO A 390 2.55 1.31 -1.22
CA PRO A 390 3.53 0.27 -1.55
C PRO A 390 4.15 -0.52 -0.38
N THR A 391 3.90 -0.12 0.88
CA THR A 391 4.24 -0.93 2.06
C THR A 391 3.17 -1.99 2.40
N GLU A 392 1.95 -1.85 1.89
CA GLU A 392 0.87 -2.85 1.97
C GLU A 392 1.14 -3.96 0.94
N THR A 393 2.12 -4.81 1.23
CA THR A 393 2.58 -5.88 0.35
C THR A 393 1.82 -7.19 0.54
N GLY A 394 1.74 -7.99 -0.53
CA GLY A 394 1.20 -9.34 -0.52
C GLY A 394 -0.31 -9.42 -0.81
N PRO A 395 -1.03 -10.39 -0.21
CA PRO A 395 -2.41 -10.70 -0.58
C PRO A 395 -3.43 -9.71 0.02
N HIS A 396 -4.14 -8.99 -0.86
CA HIS A 396 -5.29 -8.15 -0.50
C HIS A 396 -6.59 -8.66 -1.15
N GLY A 397 -7.71 -8.39 -0.50
CA GLY A 397 -9.04 -8.83 -0.94
C GLY A 397 -9.94 -9.33 0.20
N PRO A 398 -11.22 -9.60 -0.09
CA PRO A 398 -12.20 -10.00 0.91
C PRO A 398 -12.05 -11.47 1.34
N TRP A 399 -12.66 -11.83 2.47
CA TRP A 399 -12.64 -13.18 3.02
C TRP A 399 -13.99 -13.88 2.80
N LEU A 400 -13.98 -15.00 2.09
CA LEU A 400 -15.12 -15.92 2.04
C LEU A 400 -15.14 -16.76 3.32
N ILE A 401 -16.06 -16.43 4.22
CA ILE A 401 -16.28 -17.17 5.45
C ILE A 401 -17.36 -18.21 5.19
N ARG A 402 -17.00 -19.49 5.32
CA ARG A 402 -17.95 -20.61 5.29
C ARG A 402 -18.16 -21.12 6.70
N VAL A 403 -19.40 -21.33 7.09
CA VAL A 403 -19.77 -22.01 8.32
C VAL A 403 -20.39 -23.34 7.94
N ASP A 404 -19.77 -24.45 8.35
CA ASP A 404 -20.27 -25.78 8.00
C ASP A 404 -21.48 -26.21 8.86
N ALA A 405 -22.05 -27.38 8.56
CA ALA A 405 -23.21 -27.90 9.28
C ALA A 405 -22.93 -28.31 10.74
N ALA A 406 -21.67 -28.33 11.17
CA ALA A 406 -21.26 -28.52 12.57
C ALA A 406 -20.95 -27.18 13.27
N GLY A 407 -21.07 -26.04 12.56
CA GLY A 407 -20.82 -24.70 13.06
C GLY A 407 -19.36 -24.24 12.96
N ASN A 408 -18.47 -25.01 12.30
CA ASN A 408 -17.06 -24.62 12.19
C ASN A 408 -16.90 -23.45 11.21
N VAL A 409 -16.18 -22.42 11.64
CA VAL A 409 -15.86 -21.24 10.82
C VAL A 409 -14.58 -21.49 10.01
N VAL A 410 -14.73 -21.57 8.69
CA VAL A 410 -13.67 -21.84 7.71
C VAL A 410 -13.44 -20.59 6.85
N PRO A 411 -12.40 -19.79 7.12
CA PRO A 411 -12.06 -18.61 6.33
C PRO A 411 -11.21 -18.96 5.10
N GLU A 412 -11.47 -18.29 3.97
CA GLU A 412 -10.64 -18.31 2.75
C GLU A 412 -10.48 -16.88 2.22
N GLN A 413 -9.25 -16.40 2.03
CA GLN A 413 -9.03 -15.08 1.42
C GLN A 413 -9.18 -15.17 -0.10
N LEU A 414 -10.05 -14.33 -0.67
CA LEU A 414 -10.16 -14.16 -2.11
C LEU A 414 -9.18 -13.05 -2.53
N THR A 415 -8.01 -13.43 -3.03
CA THR A 415 -6.91 -12.52 -3.39
C THR A 415 -7.13 -11.81 -4.73
N ILE A 416 -8.20 -11.02 -4.78
CA ILE A 416 -8.76 -10.40 -6.02
C ILE A 416 -8.49 -8.89 -6.11
N ALA A 417 -7.67 -8.31 -5.24
CA ALA A 417 -7.36 -6.88 -5.29
C ALA A 417 -6.77 -6.50 -6.67
N PRO A 418 -7.25 -5.40 -7.30
CA PRO A 418 -6.80 -5.03 -8.64
C PRO A 418 -5.34 -4.55 -8.66
N LEU A 419 -4.86 -3.98 -7.55
CA LEU A 419 -3.47 -3.59 -7.34
C LEU A 419 -2.85 -4.49 -6.27
N ARG A 420 -1.65 -4.99 -6.56
CA ARG A 420 -0.80 -5.72 -5.62
C ARG A 420 0.58 -5.07 -5.53
N TRP A 421 1.12 -5.02 -4.33
CA TRP A 421 2.50 -4.61 -4.08
C TRP A 421 3.32 -5.80 -3.61
N GLU A 422 4.58 -5.88 -4.03
CA GLU A 422 5.54 -6.85 -3.52
C GLU A 422 6.90 -6.20 -3.27
N HIS A 423 7.65 -6.78 -2.33
CA HIS A 423 9.05 -6.47 -2.11
C HIS A 423 9.88 -7.70 -2.47
N ILE A 424 10.87 -7.53 -3.36
CA ILE A 424 11.77 -8.60 -3.79
C ILE A 424 13.23 -8.20 -3.64
N ASP A 425 14.08 -9.19 -3.34
CA ASP A 425 15.54 -9.06 -3.44
C ASP A 425 16.01 -9.53 -4.82
N LEU A 426 16.68 -8.66 -5.57
CA LEU A 426 17.27 -9.00 -6.87
C LEU A 426 18.79 -9.16 -6.73
N ALA A 427 19.28 -10.39 -6.89
CA ALA A 427 20.71 -10.69 -6.84
C ALA A 427 21.43 -10.23 -8.11
N VAL A 428 22.56 -9.52 -7.95
CA VAL A 428 23.43 -9.06 -9.05
C VAL A 428 24.58 -10.02 -9.34
N GLY A 429 25.03 -10.04 -10.60
CA GLY A 429 26.29 -10.66 -10.99
C GLY A 429 27.50 -9.78 -10.69
N LYS A 430 28.70 -10.38 -10.57
CA LYS A 430 29.95 -9.66 -10.31
C LYS A 430 30.24 -8.52 -11.31
N SER A 431 29.86 -8.72 -12.58
CA SER A 431 30.18 -7.83 -13.71
C SER A 431 28.95 -7.11 -14.29
N GLU A 432 27.82 -7.12 -13.58
CA GLU A 432 26.56 -6.54 -14.07
C GLU A 432 26.70 -5.06 -14.45
N SER A 433 26.17 -4.67 -15.62
CA SER A 433 26.10 -3.27 -16.03
C SER A 433 24.81 -2.59 -15.53
N PRO A 434 24.81 -1.25 -15.40
CA PRO A 434 23.60 -0.46 -15.21
C PRO A 434 22.49 -0.82 -16.21
N GLU A 435 22.85 -0.95 -17.47
CA GLU A 435 21.92 -1.23 -18.57
C GLU A 435 21.28 -2.62 -18.42
N ASP A 436 22.08 -3.65 -18.13
CA ASP A 436 21.59 -5.02 -17.90
C ASP A 436 20.65 -5.08 -16.67
N LEU A 437 20.93 -4.28 -15.62
CA LEU A 437 20.10 -4.25 -14.42
C LEU A 437 18.68 -3.72 -14.70
N GLY A 438 18.55 -2.68 -15.53
CA GLY A 438 17.25 -2.13 -15.92
C GLY A 438 16.36 -3.15 -16.64
N ASP A 439 16.92 -3.86 -17.62
CA ASP A 439 16.22 -4.93 -18.33
C ASP A 439 15.88 -6.11 -17.40
N ARG A 440 16.82 -6.54 -16.55
CA ARG A 440 16.60 -7.61 -15.57
C ARG A 440 15.51 -7.28 -14.55
N LEU A 441 15.42 -6.04 -14.08
CA LEU A 441 14.36 -5.61 -13.15
C LEU A 441 12.97 -5.79 -13.77
N LEU A 442 12.81 -5.45 -15.05
CA LEU A 442 11.53 -5.58 -15.74
C LEU A 442 11.18 -7.04 -16.06
N GLU A 443 12.15 -7.86 -16.47
CA GLU A 443 11.95 -9.30 -16.67
C GLU A 443 11.64 -10.03 -15.36
N GLU A 444 12.26 -9.63 -14.25
CA GLU A 444 11.95 -10.14 -12.92
C GLU A 444 10.53 -9.74 -12.49
N ALA A 445 10.09 -8.51 -12.79
CA ALA A 445 8.71 -8.07 -12.54
C ALA A 445 7.68 -8.92 -13.30
N LYS A 446 7.96 -9.25 -14.57
CA LYS A 446 7.15 -10.19 -15.36
C LYS A 446 7.20 -11.61 -14.78
N ARG A 447 8.34 -12.08 -14.29
CA ARG A 447 8.48 -13.39 -13.63
C ARG A 447 7.56 -13.49 -12.41
N VAL A 448 7.60 -12.50 -11.51
CA VAL A 448 6.73 -12.46 -10.31
C VAL A 448 5.25 -12.41 -10.71
N ALA A 449 4.88 -11.60 -11.71
CA ALA A 449 3.51 -11.56 -12.21
C ALA A 449 3.05 -12.91 -12.79
N ARG A 450 3.92 -13.64 -13.51
CA ARG A 450 3.63 -14.98 -14.03
C ARG A 450 3.37 -15.98 -12.90
N GLU A 451 4.24 -16.01 -11.89
CA GLU A 451 4.10 -16.92 -10.74
C GLU A 451 2.83 -16.67 -9.93
N LEU A 452 2.44 -15.39 -9.77
CA LEU A 452 1.14 -15.04 -9.17
C LEU A 452 -0.02 -15.55 -10.03
N ASN A 453 0.02 -15.33 -11.35
CA ASN A 453 -1.03 -15.81 -12.26
C ASN A 453 -1.13 -17.35 -12.26
N GLU A 454 -0.02 -18.08 -12.17
CA GLU A 454 0.01 -19.55 -12.03
C GLU A 454 -0.59 -20.04 -10.69
N GLN A 455 -0.50 -19.23 -9.63
CA GLN A 455 -1.18 -19.46 -8.34
C GLN A 455 -2.67 -19.06 -8.36
N GLY A 456 -3.20 -18.59 -9.49
CA GLY A 456 -4.58 -18.10 -9.62
C GLY A 456 -4.76 -16.68 -9.08
N HIS A 457 -3.69 -15.89 -8.98
CA HIS A 457 -3.70 -14.50 -8.52
C HIS A 457 -3.39 -13.58 -9.70
N SER A 458 -4.42 -12.98 -10.28
CA SER A 458 -4.32 -12.14 -11.49
C SER A 458 -4.66 -10.68 -11.17
N PRO A 459 -3.77 -9.92 -10.49
CA PRO A 459 -3.99 -8.49 -10.28
C PRO A 459 -3.93 -7.76 -11.64
N ARG A 460 -4.66 -6.65 -11.74
CA ARG A 460 -4.60 -5.74 -12.90
C ARG A 460 -3.26 -5.00 -12.95
N ALA A 461 -2.68 -4.70 -11.79
CA ALA A 461 -1.35 -4.14 -11.66
C ALA A 461 -0.54 -4.79 -10.53
N LEU A 462 0.74 -5.02 -10.81
CA LEU A 462 1.76 -5.43 -9.84
C LEU A 462 2.84 -4.35 -9.76
N GLY A 463 2.92 -3.66 -8.62
CA GLY A 463 3.99 -2.72 -8.32
C GLY A 463 5.08 -3.38 -7.48
N LEU A 464 6.33 -3.27 -7.89
CA LEU A 464 7.47 -3.81 -7.16
C LEU A 464 8.29 -2.74 -6.46
N ARG A 465 8.68 -3.05 -5.23
CA ARG A 465 9.89 -2.53 -4.60
C ARG A 465 10.99 -3.57 -4.73
N VAL A 466 12.18 -3.16 -5.15
CA VAL A 466 13.30 -4.08 -5.36
C VAL A 466 14.51 -3.66 -4.54
N CYS A 467 15.01 -4.56 -3.70
CA CYS A 467 16.32 -4.39 -3.08
C CYS A 467 17.37 -5.13 -3.92
N VAL A 468 18.33 -4.40 -4.46
CA VAL A 468 19.43 -4.96 -5.27
C VAL A 468 20.54 -5.45 -4.33
N VAL A 469 20.80 -6.75 -4.34
CA VAL A 469 21.65 -7.45 -3.36
C VAL A 469 22.81 -8.20 -4.03
N GLY A 470 23.86 -8.50 -3.26
CA GLY A 470 25.03 -9.27 -3.72
C GLY A 470 26.29 -8.42 -3.86
N SER A 471 27.33 -8.99 -4.47
CA SER A 471 28.66 -8.38 -4.60
C SER A 471 29.01 -8.11 -6.06
N THR A 472 29.40 -6.88 -6.36
CA THR A 472 29.75 -6.43 -7.73
C THR A 472 31.09 -5.69 -7.74
N GLU A 473 31.83 -5.86 -8.84
CA GLU A 473 33.02 -5.08 -9.17
C GLU A 473 32.64 -3.67 -9.69
N ARG A 474 31.39 -3.49 -10.12
CA ARG A 474 30.82 -2.24 -10.65
C ARG A 474 29.97 -1.48 -9.63
N PHE A 475 30.33 -1.56 -8.35
CA PHE A 475 29.57 -1.02 -7.22
C PHE A 475 29.12 0.43 -7.41
N ASP A 476 30.03 1.36 -7.75
CA ASP A 476 29.67 2.77 -7.95
C ASP A 476 28.72 2.99 -9.12
N ALA A 477 28.93 2.27 -10.22
CA ALA A 477 28.13 2.42 -11.43
C ALA A 477 26.69 1.95 -11.17
N LEU A 478 26.51 0.80 -10.52
CA LEU A 478 25.18 0.32 -10.13
C LEU A 478 24.55 1.20 -9.06
N ARG A 479 25.30 1.59 -8.01
CA ARG A 479 24.78 2.48 -6.95
C ARG A 479 24.27 3.79 -7.53
N LYS A 480 25.11 4.47 -8.32
CA LYS A 480 24.75 5.74 -8.95
C LYS A 480 23.57 5.59 -9.90
N TYR A 481 23.54 4.53 -10.71
CA TYR A 481 22.40 4.26 -11.59
C TYR A 481 21.10 4.04 -10.79
N ILE A 482 21.14 3.29 -9.68
CA ILE A 482 19.98 3.08 -8.80
C ILE A 482 19.48 4.40 -8.18
N GLU A 483 20.40 5.31 -7.83
CA GLU A 483 20.09 6.64 -7.28
C GLU A 483 19.58 7.64 -8.33
N ASP A 484 20.12 7.61 -9.56
CA ASP A 484 19.81 8.57 -10.64
C ASP A 484 18.64 8.16 -11.55
N ALA A 485 18.25 6.88 -11.59
CA ALA A 485 17.27 6.36 -12.56
C ALA A 485 15.80 6.66 -12.19
N ASP A 486 15.01 7.03 -13.21
CA ASP A 486 13.56 7.18 -13.07
C ASP A 486 12.84 5.83 -13.20
N TRP A 487 12.72 5.15 -12.07
CA TRP A 487 12.06 3.85 -11.95
C TRP A 487 10.57 3.90 -12.31
N GLN A 488 9.89 5.05 -12.18
CA GLN A 488 8.45 5.13 -12.45
C GLN A 488 8.09 4.95 -13.93
N ASN A 489 9.06 5.09 -14.85
CA ASN A 489 8.86 4.78 -16.27
C ASN A 489 9.08 3.30 -16.61
N HIS A 490 9.61 2.49 -15.69
CA HIS A 490 9.87 1.06 -15.91
C HIS A 490 8.57 0.27 -15.72
N VAL A 491 7.72 0.36 -16.75
CA VAL A 491 6.42 -0.31 -16.84
C VAL A 491 6.44 -1.32 -17.99
N GLY A 492 5.83 -2.47 -17.78
CA GLY A 492 5.63 -3.50 -18.78
C GLY A 492 4.32 -4.25 -18.55
N GLN A 493 4.16 -5.37 -19.24
CA GLN A 493 2.97 -6.20 -19.12
C GLN A 493 3.36 -7.68 -19.22
N GLU A 494 2.77 -8.50 -18.36
CA GLU A 494 2.78 -9.96 -18.43
C GLU A 494 1.32 -10.42 -18.43
N LEU A 495 0.88 -11.08 -19.52
CA LEU A 495 -0.52 -11.46 -19.72
C LEU A 495 -1.48 -10.26 -19.58
N GLU A 496 -2.41 -10.29 -18.62
CA GLU A 496 -3.34 -9.18 -18.32
C GLU A 496 -2.87 -8.29 -17.14
N THR A 497 -1.72 -8.60 -16.54
CA THR A 497 -1.13 -7.85 -15.42
C THR A 497 -0.14 -6.81 -15.95
N VAL A 498 -0.40 -5.53 -15.69
CA VAL A 498 0.60 -4.46 -15.88
C VAL A 498 1.61 -4.53 -14.74
N VAL A 499 2.90 -4.59 -15.05
CA VAL A 499 3.97 -4.66 -14.06
C VAL A 499 4.75 -3.35 -14.04
N PHE A 500 5.16 -2.87 -12.87
CA PHE A 500 5.97 -1.66 -12.76
C PHE A 500 6.90 -1.66 -11.55
N ILE A 501 7.96 -0.85 -11.61
CA ILE A 501 8.88 -0.63 -10.49
C ILE A 501 8.53 0.71 -9.81
N ASP A 502 8.11 0.68 -8.54
CA ASP A 502 7.92 1.91 -7.73
C ASP A 502 9.26 2.45 -7.23
N LYS A 503 10.10 1.56 -6.70
CA LYS A 503 11.37 1.94 -6.06
C LYS A 503 12.40 0.83 -6.15
N VAL A 504 13.63 1.21 -6.47
CA VAL A 504 14.81 0.36 -6.31
C VAL A 504 15.66 0.92 -5.17
N THR A 505 16.08 0.05 -4.26
CA THR A 505 17.12 0.31 -3.24
C THR A 505 18.24 -0.71 -3.40
N HIS A 506 19.32 -0.58 -2.63
CA HIS A 506 20.41 -1.56 -2.70
C HIS A 506 20.96 -1.92 -1.31
N ALA A 507 21.30 -3.19 -1.15
CA ALA A 507 22.14 -3.72 -0.08
C ALA A 507 23.39 -4.40 -0.67
N LEU A 508 23.90 -3.83 -1.77
CA LEU A 508 25.14 -4.26 -2.42
C LEU A 508 26.31 -4.24 -1.45
N ALA A 509 27.14 -5.29 -1.52
CA ALA A 509 28.46 -5.33 -0.92
C ALA A 509 29.53 -4.98 -1.94
N LEU A 510 30.60 -4.32 -1.49
CA LEU A 510 31.82 -4.23 -2.28
C LEU A 510 32.40 -5.63 -2.50
N ALA A 511 32.80 -5.95 -3.73
CA ALA A 511 33.55 -7.16 -4.05
C ALA A 511 35.02 -7.07 -3.60
N LEU A 512 35.24 -6.79 -2.32
CA LEU A 512 36.56 -6.67 -1.68
C LEU A 512 36.79 -7.84 -0.74
N ASP A 513 37.99 -8.41 -0.77
CA ASP A 513 38.45 -9.33 0.26
C ASP A 513 38.80 -8.52 1.53
N LEU A 514 37.81 -8.37 2.42
CA LEU A 514 38.00 -7.67 3.69
C LEU A 514 39.03 -8.37 4.58
N GLU A 515 39.22 -9.69 4.47
CA GLU A 515 40.20 -10.43 5.26
C GLU A 515 41.63 -10.18 4.76
N GLN A 516 41.82 -10.03 3.45
CA GLN A 516 43.07 -9.59 2.85
C GLN A 516 43.35 -8.11 3.18
N LEU A 517 42.37 -7.22 3.03
CA LEU A 517 42.54 -5.80 3.37
C LEU A 517 42.85 -5.60 4.86
N ALA A 518 42.19 -6.34 5.74
CA ALA A 518 42.40 -6.29 7.19
C ALA A 518 43.78 -6.78 7.66
N GLN A 519 44.64 -7.32 6.78
CA GLN A 519 46.03 -7.67 7.10
C GLN A 519 46.98 -6.46 7.05
N GLY A 520 46.56 -5.33 6.48
CA GLY A 520 47.36 -4.10 6.46
C GLY A 520 47.33 -3.32 7.78
N ASP A 521 48.18 -2.30 7.87
CA ASP A 521 48.24 -1.33 8.97
C ASP A 521 47.81 0.09 8.53
N ASP A 522 47.18 0.22 7.37
CA ASP A 522 46.72 1.49 6.80
C ASP A 522 45.23 1.78 7.08
N PRO A 523 44.72 3.01 6.79
CA PRO A 523 43.32 3.35 7.03
C PRO A 523 42.29 2.41 6.34
N PRO A 524 42.49 1.95 5.08
CA PRO A 524 41.68 0.88 4.50
C PRO A 524 41.62 -0.38 5.37
N ALA A 525 42.75 -0.87 5.89
CA ALA A 525 42.78 -2.08 6.72
C ALA A 525 42.03 -1.91 8.05
N LEU A 526 42.18 -0.75 8.71
CA LEU A 526 41.40 -0.41 9.90
C LEU A 526 39.90 -0.38 9.61
N MET A 527 39.49 0.12 8.45
CA MET A 527 38.09 0.20 8.04
C MET A 527 37.52 -1.18 7.68
N ALA A 528 38.30 -2.02 6.99
CA ALA A 528 37.93 -3.41 6.70
C ALA A 528 37.68 -4.20 8.00
N ARG A 529 38.56 -4.07 9.01
CA ARG A 529 38.35 -4.69 10.34
C ARG A 529 37.03 -4.27 10.99
N LYS A 530 36.65 -2.99 10.92
CA LYS A 530 35.37 -2.50 11.47
C LYS A 530 34.14 -3.04 10.72
N LEU A 531 34.20 -3.18 9.40
CA LEU A 531 33.14 -3.82 8.60
C LEU A 531 33.02 -5.33 8.91
N MET A 532 34.14 -6.00 9.18
CA MET A 532 34.13 -7.41 9.63
C MET A 532 33.47 -7.58 11.00
N VAL A 533 33.63 -6.64 11.93
CA VAL A 533 32.91 -6.65 13.23
C VAL A 533 31.39 -6.52 13.03
N LEU A 534 30.95 -5.57 12.19
CA LEU A 534 29.52 -5.36 11.89
C LEU A 534 28.84 -6.60 11.26
N THR A 535 29.57 -7.34 10.42
CA THR A 535 29.06 -8.55 9.75
C THR A 535 29.12 -9.82 10.62
N ARG A 536 30.13 -9.97 11.49
CA ARG A 536 30.33 -11.18 12.31
C ARG A 536 29.48 -11.23 13.59
N GLY A 537 29.05 -10.08 14.10
CA GLY A 537 28.18 -9.98 15.28
C GLY A 537 28.87 -10.19 16.63
N GLY A 538 28.06 -10.22 17.71
CA GLY A 538 28.54 -10.34 19.09
C GLY A 538 28.86 -9.00 19.75
N ALA A 539 29.42 -9.06 20.97
CA ALA A 539 29.53 -7.90 21.87
C ALA A 539 30.25 -6.66 21.29
N GLU A 540 31.19 -6.84 20.35
CA GLU A 540 31.86 -5.72 19.66
C GLU A 540 30.94 -5.02 18.65
N ARG A 541 30.05 -5.75 17.97
CA ARG A 541 28.99 -5.18 17.14
C ARG A 541 27.99 -4.43 18.02
N ASP A 542 27.57 -5.04 19.13
CA ASP A 542 26.55 -4.47 20.02
C ASP A 542 27.06 -3.16 20.66
N ALA A 543 28.34 -3.09 21.02
CA ALA A 543 28.99 -1.87 21.49
C ALA A 543 29.01 -0.77 20.41
N LEU A 544 29.34 -1.12 19.16
CA LEU A 544 29.37 -0.17 18.04
C LEU A 544 27.97 0.34 17.68
N LEU A 545 26.94 -0.51 17.76
CA LEU A 545 25.54 -0.12 17.58
C LEU A 545 25.04 0.78 18.71
N ALA A 546 25.43 0.49 19.97
CA ALA A 546 25.11 1.34 21.11
C ALA A 546 25.74 2.74 21.00
N GLU A 547 27.00 2.83 20.55
CA GLU A 547 27.67 4.11 20.30
C GLU A 547 26.99 4.90 19.17
N ALA A 548 26.69 4.26 18.04
CA ALA A 548 25.99 4.89 16.92
C ALA A 548 24.58 5.37 17.31
N ARG A 549 23.86 4.57 18.09
CA ARG A 549 22.53 4.92 18.63
C ARG A 549 22.59 6.17 19.50
N GLU A 550 23.56 6.28 20.41
CA GLU A 550 23.68 7.43 21.30
C GLU A 550 23.98 8.73 20.53
N GLN A 551 24.80 8.66 19.47
CA GLN A 551 25.09 9.84 18.65
C GLN A 551 23.91 10.27 17.78
N LEU A 552 23.19 9.31 17.18
CA LEU A 552 22.03 9.58 16.32
C LEU A 552 20.74 9.91 17.10
N ARG A 553 20.67 9.60 18.41
CA ARG A 553 19.54 9.91 19.30
C ARG A 553 19.10 11.37 19.22
N SER A 554 20.05 12.30 19.28
CA SER A 554 19.78 13.74 19.18
C SER A 554 19.12 14.17 17.86
N VAL A 555 19.41 13.47 16.76
CA VAL A 555 18.81 13.72 15.44
C VAL A 555 17.42 13.09 15.37
N ALA A 556 17.25 11.85 15.84
CA ALA A 556 15.96 11.17 15.89
C ALA A 556 14.92 11.91 16.76
N ASP A 557 15.37 12.51 17.87
CA ASP A 557 14.51 13.26 18.78
C ASP A 557 14.00 14.60 18.21
N GLU A 558 14.46 15.07 17.04
CA GLU A 558 14.01 16.34 16.46
C GLU A 558 12.50 16.34 16.12
N SER A 559 11.88 17.52 16.23
CA SER A 559 10.40 17.64 16.18
C SER A 559 9.77 17.37 14.81
N CYS A 560 10.58 17.29 13.75
CA CYS A 560 10.17 16.85 12.41
C CYS A 560 9.95 15.32 12.35
N TRP A 561 10.79 14.52 13.00
CA TRP A 561 10.73 13.05 12.95
C TRP A 561 9.64 12.47 13.86
N ARG A 562 9.44 13.04 15.05
CA ARG A 562 8.30 12.71 15.96
C ARG A 562 6.90 12.92 15.38
N ARG A 563 6.79 13.53 14.19
CA ARG A 563 5.54 13.68 13.45
C ARG A 563 5.32 12.53 12.44
N LEU A 564 6.38 11.83 12.04
CA LEU A 564 6.37 10.68 11.13
C LEU A 564 6.22 9.34 11.88
N GLU A 565 6.66 9.25 13.14
CA GLU A 565 6.38 8.11 14.06
C GLU A 565 4.88 7.81 14.26
N ARG A 566 4.00 8.75 13.88
CA ARG A 566 2.54 8.62 13.96
C ARG A 566 1.91 8.06 12.68
N LEU A 567 2.73 7.71 11.68
CA LEU A 567 2.28 7.03 10.48
C LEU A 567 2.08 5.54 10.76
N ARG A 568 1.13 4.94 10.03
CA ARG A 568 0.53 3.62 10.30
C ARG A 568 1.52 2.44 10.36
N ASP A 569 2.72 2.60 9.79
CA ASP A 569 3.73 1.56 9.60
C ASP A 569 5.18 2.07 9.92
N ALA A 570 5.34 3.00 10.88
CA ALA A 570 6.65 3.61 11.18
C ALA A 570 7.61 2.68 11.98
N GLU A 571 8.67 2.18 11.34
CA GLU A 571 9.76 1.46 11.99
C GLU A 571 10.69 2.39 12.80
N ASP A 572 11.26 1.88 13.90
CA ASP A 572 12.26 2.61 14.70
C ASP A 572 13.56 2.83 13.90
N PRO A 573 13.92 4.09 13.56
CA PRO A 573 15.14 4.40 12.82
C PRO A 573 16.44 4.10 13.61
N LEU A 574 16.34 3.92 14.92
CA LEU A 574 17.45 3.58 15.83
C LEU A 574 17.47 2.09 16.22
N SER A 575 16.70 1.22 15.57
CA SER A 575 16.80 -0.23 15.74
C SER A 575 18.17 -0.78 15.31
N ASP A 576 18.63 -1.88 15.93
CA ASP A 576 19.94 -2.47 15.66
C ASP A 576 20.12 -2.92 14.20
N GLU A 577 19.02 -3.26 13.53
CA GLU A 577 18.98 -3.63 12.11
C GLU A 577 19.17 -2.42 11.20
N ARG A 578 18.39 -1.34 11.43
CA ARG A 578 18.52 -0.07 10.69
C ARG A 578 19.89 0.57 10.88
N LEU A 579 20.40 0.61 12.11
CA LEU A 579 21.74 1.12 12.42
C LEU A 579 22.84 0.24 11.80
N GLY A 580 22.71 -1.09 11.89
CA GLY A 580 23.64 -2.03 11.27
C GLY A 580 23.74 -1.85 9.75
N ALA A 581 22.60 -1.75 9.06
CA ALA A 581 22.54 -1.51 7.63
C ALA A 581 23.15 -0.15 7.25
N ALA A 582 22.80 0.93 7.96
CA ALA A 582 23.33 2.27 7.70
C ALA A 582 24.85 2.38 7.92
N LEU A 583 25.38 1.73 8.97
CA LEU A 583 26.82 1.67 9.25
C LEU A 583 27.57 0.82 8.21
N LEU A 584 27.01 -0.32 7.80
CA LEU A 584 27.58 -1.15 6.74
C LEU A 584 27.63 -0.37 5.42
N GLN A 585 26.55 0.28 5.01
CA GLN A 585 26.49 1.08 3.77
C GLN A 585 27.48 2.25 3.81
N SER A 586 27.45 3.06 4.87
CA SER A 586 28.32 4.23 5.02
C SER A 586 29.80 3.82 5.13
N GLY A 587 30.08 2.74 5.86
CA GLY A 587 31.44 2.25 6.07
C GLY A 587 32.03 1.60 4.82
N THR A 588 31.20 0.92 4.02
CA THR A 588 31.55 0.37 2.70
C THR A 588 31.96 1.50 1.76
N SER A 589 31.15 2.56 1.66
CA SER A 589 31.46 3.76 0.87
C SER A 589 32.77 4.43 1.32
N ALA A 590 33.01 4.55 2.63
CA ALA A 590 34.23 5.15 3.17
C ALA A 590 35.48 4.29 2.93
N LEU A 591 35.40 2.96 3.08
CA LEU A 591 36.50 2.04 2.73
C LEU A 591 36.90 2.21 1.26
N LYS A 592 35.91 2.31 0.36
CA LYS A 592 36.20 2.52 -1.07
C LYS A 592 36.83 3.89 -1.34
N ALA A 593 36.35 4.97 -0.74
CA ALA A 593 36.97 6.29 -0.88
C ALA A 593 38.46 6.28 -0.46
N LEU A 594 38.81 5.54 0.59
CA LEU A 594 40.21 5.35 1.02
C LEU A 594 41.04 4.50 0.04
N LEU A 595 40.43 3.52 -0.63
CA LEU A 595 41.08 2.69 -1.65
C LEU A 595 41.29 3.46 -2.97
N ASP A 596 40.32 4.27 -3.40
CA ASP A 596 40.43 5.10 -4.60
C ASP A 596 41.47 6.24 -4.43
N GLN A 597 41.80 6.60 -3.18
CA GLN A 597 42.86 7.56 -2.84
C GLN A 597 44.26 6.95 -2.79
N ARG A 598 44.42 5.61 -2.84
CA ARG A 598 45.75 5.02 -2.98
C ARG A 598 46.31 5.39 -4.36
N PRO A 599 47.53 5.94 -4.47
CA PRO A 599 48.21 5.99 -5.75
C PRO A 599 48.36 4.56 -6.27
N ALA A 600 48.15 4.36 -7.58
CA ALA A 600 48.43 3.08 -8.21
C ALA A 600 49.90 2.74 -7.95
N ALA A 601 50.14 1.73 -7.12
CA ALA A 601 51.49 1.39 -6.67
C ALA A 601 52.36 1.06 -7.89
N ASP A 602 53.57 1.63 -7.92
CA ASP A 602 54.54 1.35 -8.97
C ASP A 602 54.68 -0.16 -9.17
N VAL A 603 54.27 -0.63 -10.36
CA VAL A 603 54.59 -1.99 -10.80
C VAL A 603 56.10 -2.05 -10.92
N PRO A 604 56.82 -2.89 -10.14
CA PRO A 604 58.24 -3.05 -10.33
C PRO A 604 58.45 -3.61 -11.73
N LEU A 605 59.27 -2.92 -12.53
CA LEU A 605 59.83 -3.46 -13.76
C LEU A 605 60.80 -4.59 -13.38
N GLU A 606 60.26 -5.78 -13.09
CA GLU A 606 61.05 -6.99 -13.06
C GLU A 606 61.67 -7.21 -14.44
N ALA A 607 63.00 -7.32 -14.46
CA ALA A 607 63.75 -7.50 -15.69
C ALA A 607 63.43 -8.87 -16.31
N ALA A 608 62.84 -8.86 -17.50
CA ALA A 608 62.93 -10.00 -18.40
C ALA A 608 64.40 -10.17 -18.88
N PRO A 609 64.88 -11.41 -19.08
CA PRO A 609 66.22 -11.69 -19.58
C PRO A 609 66.41 -11.32 -21.07
#